data_AF-A0A6N2D6I4-F1
#
_entry.id   AF-A0A6N2D6I4-F1
#
_cell.length_a   1.000
_cell.length_b   1.000
_cell.length_c   1.000
_cell.angle_alpha   90.00
_cell.angle_beta   90.00
_cell.angle_gamma   90.00
#
_symmetry.space_group_name_H-M   'P 1'
#
loop_
_entity.id
_entity.type
_entity.pdbx_description
1 polymer ?
#
loop_
_entity_poly.entity_id
_entity_poly.type
_entity_poly.pdbx_seq_one_letter_code
_entity_poly.pdbx_strand_id
1 'polypeptide(L)'
;MQLCIPGDCSGFASGPAQCDGNRCFEWEEGAGRCEFAGSVAVGEPCTRGSTASSQQCVATAWCDAPAAQPSAGTCRLMCDFWGSPGCGVGQLCEQITDAIGVCVPAQRVPLFDVCQNPGSPCNDRAVCLTVTTQAGPENLCMPLCRRERTDCAGVRLGVTQTACDWNTFRNSTSVGLCLPPCPGAACAEGQSCLPDGTCARPCDTDAACQPSAPVCFDGICKPSGS
;
A
#
# COMPACT_ATOMS: atom_id res chain seq x y z
N MET A 1 6.46 -11.96 -19.92
CA MET A 1 6.31 -11.63 -18.50
C MET A 1 6.61 -12.90 -17.72
N GLN A 2 7.60 -12.85 -16.83
CA GLN A 2 8.06 -14.00 -16.05
C GLN A 2 7.75 -13.73 -14.58
N LEU A 3 7.27 -14.76 -13.88
CA LEU A 3 7.02 -14.72 -12.43
C LEU A 3 8.31 -15.09 -11.69
N CYS A 4 8.52 -14.49 -10.52
CA CYS A 4 9.65 -14.79 -9.62
C CYS A 4 9.12 -15.07 -8.21
N ILE A 5 9.87 -15.86 -7.43
CA ILE A 5 9.47 -16.28 -6.08
C ILE A 5 9.96 -15.23 -5.07
N PRO A 6 9.11 -14.74 -4.13
CA PRO A 6 9.45 -13.63 -3.22
C PRO A 6 10.65 -13.85 -2.32
N GLY A 7 10.90 -15.10 -1.92
CA GLY A 7 12.06 -15.46 -1.11
C GLY A 7 13.40 -15.09 -1.76
N ASP A 8 13.40 -14.93 -3.09
CA ASP A 8 14.58 -14.55 -3.89
C ASP A 8 14.60 -13.05 -4.25
N CYS A 9 13.56 -12.28 -3.91
CA CYS A 9 13.50 -10.81 -4.07
C CYS A 9 14.28 -10.05 -2.99
N SER A 10 14.99 -10.76 -2.10
CA SER A 10 15.61 -10.19 -0.91
C SER A 10 16.72 -9.22 -1.28
N GLY A 11 16.37 -7.94 -1.42
CA GLY A 11 17.26 -6.86 -1.78
C GLY A 11 16.99 -6.34 -3.19
N PHE A 12 16.40 -5.13 -3.25
CA PHE A 12 16.03 -4.32 -4.42
C PHE A 12 17.13 -4.11 -5.49
N ALA A 13 18.33 -4.63 -5.29
CA ALA A 13 19.52 -4.37 -6.09
C ALA A 13 20.20 -5.63 -6.66
N SER A 14 19.86 -6.83 -6.18
CA SER A 14 20.36 -8.08 -6.76
C SER A 14 19.18 -8.80 -7.41
N GLY A 15 19.06 -8.63 -8.72
CA GLY A 15 18.09 -9.42 -9.50
C GLY A 15 18.27 -10.89 -9.16
N PRO A 16 17.21 -11.63 -8.79
CA PRO A 16 17.35 -13.06 -8.59
C PRO A 16 17.90 -13.66 -9.88
N ALA A 17 18.70 -14.73 -9.77
CA ALA A 17 19.17 -15.52 -10.91
C ALA A 17 18.02 -15.96 -11.85
N GLN A 18 16.77 -15.92 -11.38
CA GLN A 18 15.54 -16.24 -12.10
C GLN A 18 15.09 -15.19 -13.12
N CYS A 19 15.53 -13.94 -13.02
CA CYS A 19 15.07 -12.88 -13.92
C CYS A 19 16.04 -12.63 -15.10
N ASP A 20 17.11 -13.43 -15.29
CA ASP A 20 18.05 -13.31 -16.42
C ASP A 20 18.59 -11.87 -16.65
N GLY A 21 18.95 -11.17 -15.56
CA GLY A 21 19.40 -9.78 -15.61
C GLY A 21 18.29 -8.73 -15.57
N ASN A 22 17.02 -9.16 -15.54
CA ASN A 22 15.87 -8.33 -15.23
C ASN A 22 15.69 -8.19 -13.70
N ARG A 23 14.84 -7.26 -13.27
CA ARG A 23 14.56 -6.96 -11.85
C ARG A 23 13.27 -7.65 -11.42
N CYS A 24 13.20 -8.18 -10.21
CA CYS A 24 11.98 -8.78 -9.66
C CYS A 24 11.24 -7.79 -8.74
N PHE A 25 9.92 -7.71 -8.89
CA PHE A 25 9.02 -6.91 -8.06
C PHE A 25 8.06 -7.82 -7.30
N GLU A 26 8.11 -7.81 -5.98
CA GLU A 26 7.03 -8.41 -5.20
C GLU A 26 5.75 -7.57 -5.37
N TRP A 27 4.71 -8.21 -5.90
CA TRP A 27 3.42 -7.58 -6.18
C TRP A 27 2.42 -7.88 -5.06
N GLU A 28 2.43 -9.09 -4.52
CA GLU A 28 1.59 -9.59 -3.41
C GLU A 28 2.41 -10.55 -2.53
N GLU A 29 1.98 -10.77 -1.29
CA GLU A 29 2.56 -11.79 -0.39
C GLU A 29 2.64 -13.14 -1.12
N GLY A 30 3.84 -13.57 -1.51
CA GLY A 30 4.00 -14.86 -2.20
C GLY A 30 4.25 -14.79 -3.71
N ALA A 31 4.14 -13.63 -4.37
CA ALA A 31 4.33 -13.51 -5.82
C ALA A 31 5.16 -12.29 -6.28
N GLY A 32 6.14 -12.54 -7.15
CA GLY A 32 6.93 -11.51 -7.82
C GLY A 32 6.77 -11.47 -9.35
N ARG A 33 7.00 -10.29 -9.95
CA ARG A 33 7.06 -10.05 -11.40
C ARG A 33 8.45 -9.60 -11.84
N CYS A 34 9.05 -10.26 -12.83
CA CYS A 34 10.27 -9.74 -13.46
C CYS A 34 9.92 -8.61 -14.45
N GLU A 35 10.60 -7.46 -14.36
CA GLU A 35 10.58 -6.42 -15.41
C GLU A 35 11.97 -6.07 -15.91
N PHE A 36 12.03 -5.54 -17.11
CA PHE A 36 13.27 -5.14 -17.76
C PHE A 36 13.96 -3.98 -17.02
N ALA A 37 15.24 -4.14 -16.71
CA ALA A 37 16.09 -3.06 -16.22
C ALA A 37 16.83 -2.42 -17.41
N GLY A 38 16.84 -1.09 -17.46
CA GLY A 38 17.51 -0.31 -18.50
C GLY A 38 18.70 0.49 -17.98
N SER A 39 18.98 1.60 -18.66
CA SER A 39 20.13 2.46 -18.38
C SER A 39 19.75 3.89 -17.96
N VAL A 40 18.46 4.21 -17.87
CA VAL A 40 18.01 5.55 -17.46
C VAL A 40 18.27 5.75 -15.97
N ALA A 41 19.05 6.78 -15.63
CA ALA A 41 19.45 7.08 -14.26
C ALA A 41 18.28 7.64 -13.42
N VAL A 42 18.41 7.59 -12.10
CA VAL A 42 17.44 8.21 -11.17
C VAL A 42 17.36 9.71 -11.46
N GLY A 43 16.13 10.25 -11.53
CA GLY A 43 15.83 11.64 -11.85
C GLY A 43 15.63 11.91 -13.34
N GLU A 44 15.97 10.97 -14.21
CA GLU A 44 15.83 11.13 -15.67
C GLU A 44 14.48 10.62 -16.20
N PRO A 45 14.01 11.14 -17.35
CA PRO A 45 12.76 10.70 -17.97
C PRO A 45 12.79 9.25 -18.43
N CYS A 46 11.70 8.53 -18.22
CA CYS A 46 11.56 7.12 -18.58
C CYS A 46 10.22 6.81 -19.26
N THR A 47 10.12 5.62 -19.85
CA THR A 47 8.89 5.11 -20.46
C THR A 47 8.50 3.76 -19.84
N ARG A 48 7.38 3.73 -19.11
CA ARG A 48 6.88 2.51 -18.46
C ARG A 48 6.49 1.48 -19.52
N GLY A 49 6.88 0.22 -19.30
CA GLY A 49 6.60 -0.89 -20.22
C GLY A 49 7.43 -0.89 -21.51
N SER A 50 8.36 0.06 -21.71
CA SER A 50 9.28 0.01 -22.85
C SER A 50 10.23 -1.20 -22.76
N THR A 51 10.60 -1.77 -23.90
CA THR A 51 11.65 -2.80 -23.98
C THR A 51 13.01 -2.22 -24.38
N ALA A 52 13.08 -0.91 -24.69
CA ALA A 52 14.32 -0.24 -25.00
C ALA A 52 15.07 0.11 -23.71
N SER A 53 16.32 -0.36 -23.58
CA SER A 53 17.15 -0.08 -22.40
C SER A 53 17.34 1.42 -22.16
N SER A 54 17.41 2.23 -23.21
CA SER A 54 17.53 3.69 -23.15
C SER A 54 16.30 4.43 -22.65
N GLN A 55 15.17 3.74 -22.47
CA GLN A 55 13.91 4.30 -21.95
C GLN A 55 13.51 3.68 -20.61
N GLN A 56 14.24 2.66 -20.16
CA GLN A 56 13.97 1.94 -18.91
C GLN A 56 14.93 2.36 -17.82
N CYS A 57 14.41 2.44 -16.59
CA CYS A 57 15.20 2.81 -15.43
C CYS A 57 16.24 1.75 -15.10
N VAL A 58 17.36 2.18 -14.51
CA VAL A 58 18.34 1.29 -13.88
C VAL A 58 17.66 0.35 -12.87
N ALA A 59 18.30 -0.78 -12.58
CA ALA A 59 17.71 -1.87 -11.78
C ALA A 59 17.16 -1.42 -10.41
N THR A 60 17.76 -0.41 -9.79
CA THR A 60 17.38 0.12 -8.48
C THR A 60 16.27 1.19 -8.52
N ALA A 61 15.72 1.50 -9.70
CA ALA A 61 14.81 2.63 -9.89
C ALA A 61 13.55 2.23 -10.65
N TRP A 62 12.39 2.78 -10.27
CA TRP A 62 11.10 2.55 -10.91
C TRP A 62 10.71 3.72 -11.81
N CYS A 63 10.01 3.45 -12.92
CA CYS A 63 9.47 4.50 -13.76
C CYS A 63 8.15 5.00 -13.16
N ASP A 64 8.26 6.03 -12.31
CA ASP A 64 7.13 6.68 -11.68
C ASP A 64 6.44 7.60 -12.69
N ALA A 65 5.24 7.20 -13.10
CA ALA A 65 4.46 7.82 -14.16
C ALA A 65 3.08 8.19 -13.58
N PRO A 66 2.66 9.46 -13.69
CA PRO A 66 1.38 9.89 -13.15
C PRO A 66 0.23 9.23 -13.90
N ALA A 67 -0.92 9.07 -13.23
CA ALA A 67 -2.11 8.45 -13.84
C ALA A 67 -2.55 9.12 -15.16
N ALA A 68 -2.33 10.44 -15.30
CA ALA A 68 -2.65 11.19 -16.51
C ALA A 68 -1.72 10.86 -17.70
N GLN A 69 -0.52 10.32 -17.45
CA GLN A 69 0.45 9.92 -18.48
C GLN A 69 1.09 8.58 -18.08
N PRO A 70 0.34 7.46 -18.18
CA PRO A 70 0.74 6.18 -17.60
C PRO A 70 1.99 5.57 -18.24
N SER A 71 2.38 6.05 -19.41
CA SER A 71 3.54 5.59 -20.16
C SER A 71 4.79 6.44 -19.95
N ALA A 72 4.69 7.71 -19.53
CA ALA A 72 5.83 8.62 -19.41
C ALA A 72 6.04 9.05 -17.97
N GLY A 73 7.26 8.94 -17.47
CA GLY A 73 7.56 9.16 -16.06
C GLY A 73 8.96 9.63 -15.80
N THR A 74 9.35 9.59 -14.52
CA THR A 74 10.72 9.85 -14.06
C THR A 74 11.22 8.64 -13.28
N CYS A 75 12.49 8.27 -13.47
CA CYS A 75 13.08 7.20 -12.68
C CYS A 75 13.23 7.63 -11.21
N ARG A 76 12.58 6.92 -10.29
CA ARG A 76 12.65 7.14 -8.84
C ARG A 76 13.36 5.96 -8.18
N LEU A 77 14.20 6.23 -7.19
CA LEU A 77 14.84 5.16 -6.42
C LEU A 77 13.76 4.31 -5.72
N MET A 78 13.89 3.00 -5.79
CA MET A 78 12.99 2.08 -5.10
C MET A 78 13.36 1.94 -3.63
N CYS A 79 12.38 1.59 -2.79
CA CYS A 79 12.57 1.38 -1.37
C CYS A 79 11.69 0.24 -0.84
N ASP A 80 12.13 -0.37 0.26
CA ASP A 80 11.28 -1.20 1.09
C ASP A 80 10.29 -0.31 1.81
N PHE A 81 9.01 -0.45 1.49
CA PHE A 81 7.97 0.35 2.12
C PHE A 81 7.88 0.06 3.63
N TRP A 82 8.13 -1.18 4.06
CA TRP A 82 8.00 -1.59 5.45
C TRP A 82 9.32 -1.52 6.23
N GLY A 83 10.40 -1.94 5.60
CA GLY A 83 11.72 -2.11 6.20
C GLY A 83 12.47 -0.79 6.45
N SER A 84 12.20 0.25 5.67
CA SER A 84 12.75 1.61 5.90
C SER A 84 14.29 1.68 6.08
N PRO A 85 15.10 1.14 5.14
CA PRO A 85 16.25 1.91 4.71
C PRO A 85 16.34 1.87 3.19
N GLY A 86 15.92 2.94 2.54
CA GLY A 86 16.08 3.08 1.09
C GLY A 86 16.05 4.51 0.63
N CYS A 87 15.29 5.37 1.32
CA CYS A 87 15.17 6.76 0.94
C CYS A 87 16.19 7.63 1.67
N GLY A 88 16.83 8.53 0.91
CA GLY A 88 17.82 9.46 1.43
C GLY A 88 17.19 10.46 2.42
N VAL A 89 18.04 11.29 3.04
CA VAL A 89 17.59 12.35 3.95
C VAL A 89 16.58 13.26 3.25
N GLY A 90 15.41 13.45 3.87
CA GLY A 90 14.35 14.31 3.33
C GLY A 90 13.42 13.62 2.34
N GLN A 91 13.48 12.30 2.22
CA GLN A 91 12.58 11.50 1.40
C GLN A 91 11.80 10.48 2.23
N LEU A 92 10.65 10.06 1.70
CA LEU A 92 9.81 8.99 2.24
C LEU A 92 9.60 7.94 1.16
N CYS A 93 9.30 6.71 1.59
CA CYS A 93 8.93 5.63 0.69
C CYS A 93 7.42 5.72 0.39
N GLU A 94 7.06 6.11 -0.84
CA GLU A 94 5.67 6.10 -1.32
C GLU A 94 5.31 4.71 -1.81
N GLN A 95 4.26 4.11 -1.26
CA GLN A 95 3.83 2.77 -1.64
C GLN A 95 3.37 2.73 -3.11
N ILE A 96 3.93 1.81 -3.89
CA ILE A 96 3.47 1.49 -5.26
C ILE A 96 2.81 0.10 -5.31
N THR A 97 3.35 -0.84 -4.53
CA THR A 97 2.80 -2.18 -4.31
C THR A 97 2.80 -2.50 -2.82
N ASP A 98 2.28 -3.66 -2.44
CA ASP A 98 2.20 -4.06 -1.04
C ASP A 98 3.57 -4.15 -0.34
N ALA A 99 4.65 -4.42 -1.08
CA ALA A 99 6.00 -4.54 -0.53
C ALA A 99 6.94 -3.40 -0.96
N ILE A 100 6.69 -2.79 -2.12
CA ILE A 100 7.65 -1.89 -2.77
C ILE A 100 7.08 -0.49 -2.82
N GLY A 101 7.92 0.49 -2.50
CA GLY A 101 7.67 1.88 -2.77
C GLY A 101 8.74 2.54 -3.61
N VAL A 102 8.54 3.83 -3.86
CA VAL A 102 9.51 4.73 -4.49
C VAL A 102 9.82 5.90 -3.57
N CYS A 103 11.07 6.34 -3.59
CA CYS A 103 11.50 7.46 -2.79
C CYS A 103 11.02 8.78 -3.39
N VAL A 104 10.18 9.48 -2.62
CA VAL A 104 9.65 10.79 -2.99
C VAL A 104 10.02 11.83 -1.93
N PRO A 105 9.98 13.14 -2.27
CA PRO A 105 10.21 14.20 -1.29
C PRO A 105 9.26 14.07 -0.09
N ALA A 106 9.79 14.18 1.12
CA ALA A 106 9.00 14.00 2.33
C ALA A 106 8.00 15.16 2.55
N GLN A 107 6.70 14.86 2.50
CA GLN A 107 5.70 15.69 3.16
C GLN A 107 5.62 15.21 4.61
N ARG A 108 6.33 15.90 5.51
CA ARG A 108 6.43 15.50 6.92
C ARG A 108 5.17 15.82 7.72
N VAL A 109 4.03 15.32 7.26
CA VAL A 109 2.75 15.47 7.96
C VAL A 109 2.66 14.37 9.02
N PRO A 110 2.40 14.71 10.29
CA PRO A 110 2.23 13.72 11.36
C PRO A 110 1.07 12.77 11.12
N LEU A 111 1.13 11.60 11.77
CA LEU A 111 0.02 10.65 11.77
C LEU A 111 -1.25 11.30 12.35
N PHE A 112 -2.37 11.04 11.70
CA PHE A 112 -3.70 11.55 12.03
C PHE A 112 -3.87 13.07 11.95
N ASP A 113 -2.92 13.77 11.30
CA ASP A 113 -3.00 15.21 11.07
C ASP A 113 -3.47 15.51 9.64
N VAL A 114 -3.89 16.77 9.42
CA VAL A 114 -4.49 17.23 8.15
C VAL A 114 -3.43 17.25 7.05
N CYS A 115 -3.76 16.60 5.94
CA CYS A 115 -2.97 16.58 4.72
C CYS A 115 -3.73 17.20 3.55
N GLN A 116 -3.01 17.71 2.56
CA GLN A 116 -3.66 18.47 1.47
C GLN A 116 -4.13 17.58 0.32
N ASN A 117 -3.32 16.58 -0.05
CA ASN A 117 -3.48 15.85 -1.30
C ASN A 117 -3.75 14.37 -1.02
N PRO A 118 -4.99 13.89 -1.20
CA PRO A 118 -5.32 12.47 -1.09
C PRO A 118 -4.38 11.61 -1.94
N GLY A 119 -3.98 10.45 -1.42
CA GLY A 119 -3.01 9.55 -2.02
C GLY A 119 -1.54 9.92 -1.81
N SER A 120 -1.24 11.14 -1.35
CA SER A 120 0.16 11.52 -1.08
C SER A 120 0.69 10.82 0.19
N PRO A 121 1.97 10.43 0.19
CA PRO A 121 2.59 9.82 1.38
C PRO A 121 2.78 10.85 2.49
N CYS A 122 2.62 10.36 3.72
CA CYS A 122 2.86 11.06 4.97
C CYS A 122 3.99 10.39 5.75
N ASN A 123 4.32 10.90 6.94
CA ASN A 123 5.34 10.27 7.79
C ASN A 123 4.96 8.83 8.19
N ASP A 124 5.99 8.04 8.54
CA ASP A 124 5.83 6.75 9.23
C ASP A 124 4.90 5.74 8.52
N ARG A 125 5.04 5.60 7.19
CA ARG A 125 4.26 4.67 6.36
C ARG A 125 2.76 4.97 6.44
N ALA A 126 2.42 6.26 6.34
CA ALA A 126 1.05 6.72 6.24
C ALA A 126 0.76 7.30 4.86
N VAL A 127 -0.51 7.30 4.50
CA VAL A 127 -1.04 7.90 3.27
C VAL A 127 -2.16 8.86 3.59
N CYS A 128 -2.21 9.97 2.86
CA CYS A 128 -3.27 10.95 2.99
C CYS A 128 -4.57 10.38 2.44
N LEU A 129 -5.60 10.22 3.28
CA LEU A 129 -6.91 9.70 2.89
C LEU A 129 -8.00 10.69 3.25
N THR A 130 -9.01 10.79 2.39
CA THR A 130 -10.24 11.50 2.72
C THR A 130 -11.09 10.64 3.64
N VAL A 131 -11.31 11.12 4.86
CA VAL A 131 -12.18 10.51 5.87
C VAL A 131 -13.38 11.43 6.12
N THR A 132 -14.53 10.87 6.44
CA THR A 132 -15.70 11.67 6.85
C THR A 132 -15.76 11.72 8.36
N THR A 133 -15.58 12.92 8.94
CA THR A 133 -15.74 13.17 10.37
C THR A 133 -17.11 13.78 10.64
N GLN A 134 -17.43 14.02 11.92
CA GLN A 134 -18.66 14.73 12.30
C GLN A 134 -18.73 16.17 11.76
N ALA A 135 -17.56 16.79 11.49
CA ALA A 135 -17.47 18.14 10.96
C ALA A 135 -17.55 18.20 9.41
N GLY A 136 -17.47 17.04 8.75
CA GLY A 136 -17.46 16.92 7.29
C GLY A 136 -16.29 16.08 6.77
N PRO A 137 -16.10 16.02 5.45
CA PRO A 137 -14.95 15.33 4.87
C PRO A 137 -13.65 16.11 5.16
N GLU A 138 -12.65 15.40 5.68
CA GLU A 138 -11.31 15.91 5.96
C GLU A 138 -10.27 14.94 5.41
N ASN A 139 -9.11 15.46 5.01
CA ASN A 139 -7.99 14.65 4.54
C ASN A 139 -7.02 14.45 5.69
N LEU A 140 -6.82 13.21 6.13
CA LEU A 140 -5.94 12.87 7.24
C LEU A 140 -4.85 11.88 6.82
N CYS A 141 -3.66 12.00 7.44
CA CYS A 141 -2.58 11.03 7.26
C CYS A 141 -2.85 9.76 8.06
N MET A 142 -3.20 8.68 7.38
CA MET A 142 -3.58 7.42 8.01
C MET A 142 -2.43 6.40 7.94
N PRO A 143 -1.93 5.88 9.08
CA PRO A 143 -0.89 4.87 9.10
C PRO A 143 -1.36 3.55 8.50
N LEU A 144 -0.54 2.95 7.64
CA LEU A 144 -0.79 1.65 7.04
C LEU A 144 -0.28 0.51 7.94
N CYS A 145 -0.89 -0.66 7.81
CA CYS A 145 -0.44 -1.90 8.45
C CYS A 145 -0.53 -3.08 7.51
N ARG A 146 0.31 -4.10 7.73
CA ARG A 146 0.13 -5.40 7.11
C ARG A 146 -0.77 -6.28 7.95
N ARG A 147 -1.50 -7.15 7.27
CA ARG A 147 -2.28 -8.21 7.91
C ARG A 147 -1.40 -9.09 8.79
N GLU A 148 -1.90 -9.46 9.97
CA GLU A 148 -1.23 -10.38 10.91
C GLU A 148 0.16 -9.92 11.38
N ARG A 149 0.51 -8.65 11.18
CA ARG A 149 1.72 -8.01 11.69
C ARG A 149 1.40 -7.00 12.78
N THR A 150 2.39 -6.70 13.60
CA THR A 150 2.29 -5.73 14.70
C THR A 150 2.61 -4.30 14.25
N ASP A 151 2.27 -3.93 13.01
CA ASP A 151 2.64 -2.62 12.44
C ASP A 151 1.92 -1.45 13.16
N CYS A 152 0.74 -1.70 13.76
CA CYS A 152 0.02 -0.72 14.59
C CYS A 152 0.49 -0.68 16.05
N ALA A 153 1.45 -1.52 16.46
CA ALA A 153 1.95 -1.49 17.83
C ALA A 153 2.61 -0.14 18.13
N GLY A 154 2.07 0.58 19.11
CA GLY A 154 2.57 1.91 19.50
C GLY A 154 1.96 3.08 18.71
N VAL A 155 1.20 2.81 17.65
CA VAL A 155 0.41 3.84 16.95
C VAL A 155 -0.81 4.19 17.80
N ARG A 156 -1.06 5.49 18.00
CA ARG A 156 -2.14 5.99 18.86
C ARG A 156 -2.84 7.17 18.21
N LEU A 157 -4.17 7.22 18.37
CA LEU A 157 -4.97 8.42 18.12
C LEU A 157 -5.36 9.02 19.47
N GLY A 158 -4.72 10.13 19.85
CA GLY A 158 -4.82 10.66 21.20
C GLY A 158 -4.30 9.66 22.24
N VAL A 159 -5.17 9.19 23.14
CA VAL A 159 -4.84 8.19 24.16
C VAL A 159 -5.17 6.75 23.75
N THR A 160 -5.91 6.58 22.65
CA THR A 160 -6.44 5.28 22.23
C THR A 160 -5.42 4.55 21.37
N GLN A 161 -5.14 3.29 21.71
CA GLN A 161 -4.31 2.40 20.90
C GLN A 161 -5.07 1.97 19.64
N THR A 162 -4.40 1.97 18.50
CA THR A 162 -4.99 1.52 17.24
C THR A 162 -4.81 0.01 17.03
N ALA A 163 -5.68 -0.55 16.20
CA ALA A 163 -5.61 -1.92 15.69
C ALA A 163 -5.56 -1.87 14.16
N CYS A 164 -5.04 -2.94 13.54
CA CYS A 164 -4.99 -3.03 12.09
C CYS A 164 -6.37 -3.39 11.53
N ASP A 165 -7.02 -2.44 10.87
CA ASP A 165 -8.26 -2.65 10.11
C ASP A 165 -7.94 -2.94 8.64
N TRP A 166 -7.96 -4.23 8.31
CA TRP A 166 -7.72 -4.77 6.97
C TRP A 166 -8.99 -4.77 6.09
N ASN A 167 -10.14 -4.31 6.60
CA ASN A 167 -11.37 -4.20 5.81
C ASN A 167 -11.51 -2.84 5.11
N THR A 168 -10.61 -1.89 5.37
CA THR A 168 -10.70 -0.54 4.80
C THR A 168 -10.47 -0.54 3.27
N PHE A 169 -9.49 -1.30 2.78
CA PHE A 169 -9.17 -1.38 1.36
C PHE A 169 -9.87 -2.59 0.73
N ARG A 170 -11.04 -2.37 0.11
CA ARG A 170 -11.87 -3.43 -0.50
C ARG A 170 -11.16 -4.35 -1.50
N ASN A 171 -10.01 -3.95 -2.04
CA ASN A 171 -9.28 -4.70 -3.05
C ASN A 171 -7.87 -5.11 -2.60
N SER A 172 -7.51 -4.90 -1.32
CA SER A 172 -6.22 -5.35 -0.79
C SER A 172 -6.44 -6.43 0.26
N THR A 173 -5.71 -7.53 0.15
CA THR A 173 -5.75 -8.66 1.10
C THR A 173 -4.63 -8.60 2.13
N SER A 174 -3.69 -7.68 1.94
CA SER A 174 -2.37 -7.61 2.58
C SER A 174 -2.16 -6.31 3.36
N VAL A 175 -2.86 -5.23 3.01
CA VAL A 175 -2.71 -3.89 3.59
C VAL A 175 -4.02 -3.41 4.23
N GLY A 176 -3.91 -2.83 5.43
CA GLY A 176 -4.98 -2.19 6.18
C GLY A 176 -4.58 -0.82 6.71
N LEU A 177 -5.46 -0.23 7.53
CA LEU A 177 -5.21 1.01 8.26
C LEU A 177 -5.09 0.76 9.76
N CYS A 178 -4.16 1.44 10.42
CA CYS A 178 -4.12 1.51 11.86
C CYS A 178 -5.18 2.49 12.36
N LEU A 179 -6.37 1.97 12.71
CA LEU A 179 -7.51 2.73 13.18
C LEU A 179 -7.75 2.48 14.67
N PRO A 180 -8.33 3.44 15.42
CA PRO A 180 -8.87 3.14 16.73
C PRO A 180 -9.88 2.00 16.62
N PRO A 181 -9.89 1.04 17.56
CA PRO A 181 -10.90 0.00 17.56
C PRO A 181 -12.28 0.64 17.65
N CYS A 182 -13.26 0.13 16.91
CA CYS A 182 -14.62 0.60 17.02
C CYS A 182 -15.10 0.48 18.47
N PRO A 183 -15.59 1.56 19.10
CA PRO A 183 -16.44 1.36 20.27
C PRO A 183 -17.68 0.62 19.76
N GLY A 184 -18.17 -0.38 20.49
CA GLY A 184 -19.11 -1.43 20.05
C GLY A 184 -20.45 -1.02 19.39
N ALA A 185 -20.65 0.25 19.04
CA ALA A 185 -21.79 0.80 18.29
C ALA A 185 -21.42 1.74 17.12
N ALA A 186 -20.13 1.99 16.83
CA ALA A 186 -19.71 3.00 15.83
C ALA A 186 -19.55 2.48 14.40
N CYS A 187 -20.00 1.26 14.13
CA CYS A 187 -19.94 0.70 12.78
C CYS A 187 -21.08 1.25 11.92
N ALA A 188 -20.87 1.27 10.59
CA ALA A 188 -21.92 1.67 9.66
C ALA A 188 -23.14 0.75 9.80
N GLU A 189 -24.32 1.22 9.37
CA GLU A 189 -25.55 0.45 9.51
C GLU A 189 -25.42 -0.97 8.92
N GLY A 190 -25.78 -1.98 9.71
CA GLY A 190 -25.62 -3.39 9.35
C GLY A 190 -24.18 -3.92 9.44
N GLN A 191 -23.27 -3.22 10.12
CA GLN A 191 -21.98 -3.75 10.55
C GLN A 191 -21.93 -3.93 12.07
N SER A 192 -21.13 -4.86 12.53
CA SER A 192 -20.86 -5.12 13.94
C SER A 192 -19.37 -4.95 14.22
N CYS A 193 -19.05 -4.47 15.42
CA CYS A 193 -17.68 -4.40 15.88
C CYS A 193 -17.22 -5.80 16.29
N LEU A 194 -16.22 -6.33 15.60
CA LEU A 194 -15.64 -7.63 15.89
C LEU A 194 -14.77 -7.58 17.16
N PRO A 195 -14.43 -8.74 17.77
CA PRO A 195 -13.56 -8.79 18.94
C PRO A 195 -12.16 -8.20 18.72
N ASP A 196 -11.71 -8.10 17.46
CA ASP A 196 -10.45 -7.46 17.07
C ASP A 196 -10.56 -5.93 16.93
N GLY A 197 -11.75 -5.36 17.17
CA GLY A 197 -12.01 -3.93 17.09
C GLY A 197 -12.26 -3.40 15.68
N THR A 198 -12.48 -4.26 14.69
CA THR A 198 -12.80 -3.85 13.31
C THR A 198 -14.31 -3.90 13.05
N CYS A 199 -14.80 -3.03 12.16
CA CYS A 199 -16.20 -3.03 11.74
C CYS A 199 -16.40 -3.95 10.54
N ALA A 200 -17.24 -4.96 10.69
CA ALA A 200 -17.55 -5.87 9.59
C ALA A 200 -19.04 -6.21 9.54
N ARG A 201 -19.56 -6.49 8.34
CA ARG A 201 -20.96 -6.91 8.19
C ARG A 201 -21.04 -8.41 8.44
N PRO A 202 -21.80 -8.88 9.44
CA PRO A 202 -22.05 -10.30 9.60
C PRO A 202 -22.86 -10.83 8.43
N CYS A 203 -22.68 -12.10 8.10
CA CYS A 203 -23.45 -12.79 7.09
C CYS A 203 -23.59 -14.26 7.43
N ASP A 204 -24.69 -14.84 6.97
CA ASP A 204 -24.89 -16.29 6.98
C ASP A 204 -24.86 -16.85 5.55
N THR A 205 -24.94 -15.98 4.53
CA THR A 205 -24.92 -16.32 3.10
C THR A 205 -24.32 -15.17 2.29
N ASP A 206 -23.79 -15.46 1.10
CA ASP A 206 -23.29 -14.44 0.16
C ASP A 206 -24.37 -13.40 -0.21
N ALA A 207 -25.64 -13.82 -0.22
CA ALA A 207 -26.76 -12.93 -0.49
C ALA A 207 -26.92 -11.83 0.57
N ALA A 208 -26.47 -12.05 1.81
CA ALA A 208 -26.50 -11.05 2.88
C ALA A 208 -25.49 -9.91 2.68
N CYS A 209 -24.55 -10.08 1.74
CA CYS A 209 -23.44 -9.16 1.53
C CYS A 209 -23.69 -8.08 0.45
N GLN A 210 -24.89 -8.02 -0.13
CA GLN A 210 -25.29 -7.04 -1.15
C GLN A 210 -24.82 -5.57 -0.90
N PRO A 211 -24.56 -4.75 -1.95
CA PRO A 211 -24.78 -5.03 -3.38
C PRO A 211 -23.50 -5.14 -4.25
N SER A 212 -22.29 -5.10 -3.67
CA SER A 212 -21.02 -4.98 -4.44
C SER A 212 -20.21 -6.29 -4.54
N ALA A 213 -20.91 -7.43 -4.58
CA ALA A 213 -20.35 -8.77 -4.64
C ALA A 213 -19.37 -9.18 -3.51
N PRO A 214 -19.70 -9.07 -2.22
CA PRO A 214 -18.90 -9.76 -1.20
C PRO A 214 -19.38 -11.21 -1.02
N VAL A 215 -18.44 -12.13 -0.82
CA VAL A 215 -18.67 -13.50 -0.34
C VAL A 215 -18.76 -13.50 1.19
N CYS A 216 -19.61 -14.36 1.72
CA CYS A 216 -19.67 -14.62 3.13
C CYS A 216 -18.56 -15.61 3.51
N PHE A 217 -17.57 -15.12 4.24
CA PHE A 217 -16.44 -15.93 4.68
C PHE A 217 -16.32 -15.85 6.21
N ASP A 218 -16.43 -17.00 6.86
CA ASP A 218 -16.33 -17.13 8.32
C ASP A 218 -17.35 -16.23 9.07
N GLY A 219 -18.57 -16.17 8.56
CA GLY A 219 -19.67 -15.40 9.14
C GLY A 219 -19.60 -13.88 8.87
N ILE A 220 -18.70 -13.44 7.98
CA ILE A 220 -18.45 -12.01 7.70
C ILE A 220 -18.36 -11.75 6.20
N CYS A 221 -18.97 -10.67 5.73
CA CYS A 221 -18.91 -10.26 4.33
C CYS A 221 -17.52 -9.76 3.94
N LYS A 222 -16.90 -10.42 2.96
CA LYS A 222 -15.61 -10.08 2.36
C LYS A 222 -15.74 -9.87 0.85
N PRO A 223 -15.02 -8.94 0.22
CA PRO A 223 -15.10 -8.71 -1.23
C PRO A 223 -14.77 -9.98 -2.05
N SER A 224 -15.52 -10.23 -3.15
CA SER A 224 -15.28 -11.37 -4.05
C SER A 224 -13.93 -11.25 -4.75
N GLY A 225 -13.06 -12.23 -4.54
CA GLY A 225 -11.67 -12.23 -5.05
C GLY A 225 -10.61 -12.47 -3.99
N SER A 226 -11.02 -12.76 -2.74
CA SER A 226 -10.15 -13.20 -1.64
C SER A 226 -9.76 -14.67 -1.73
#